data_AF-A0A350XFH4-F1
#
_entry.id   AF-A0A350XFH4-F1
#
_cell.length_a   1.000
_cell.length_b   1.000
_cell.length_c   1.000
_cell.angle_alpha   90.00
_cell.angle_beta   90.00
_cell.angle_gamma   90.00
#
_symmetry.space_group_name_H-M   'P 1'
#
loop_
_entity.id
_entity.type
_entity.pdbx_description
1 polymer ?
#
loop_
_entity_poly.entity_id
_entity_poly.type
_entity_poly.pdbx_seq_one_letter_code
_entity_poly.pdbx_strand_id
1 'polypeptide(L)'
;MNLPRVILVLIDASSSPVANAAATVVSTLLGIEKSWLQTPGSEGKVKYPKQSVLILSTEQISRLAELRWHGFDGAVLVLGSESFEALGAKHPILLWGQGSHDVCTYAGKLPDLLQKVAELVPMEPENLKMLQKELKAANQWFQRRVIPCLRKLEKMPQNGAWDAKALASLATIIEQLRAHTPVACHAVVEVGGYSAQIQQHFQILLEQMSQADTCDRTQIVLLREVFAKWRDLVVKAGEGLRAFS
;
A
#
# COMPACT_ATOMS: atom_id res chain seq x y z
N MET A 1 -29.91 21.56 -14.07
CA MET A 1 -29.12 20.72 -13.14
C MET A 1 -28.00 20.10 -13.93
N ASN A 2 -26.74 20.39 -13.60
CA ASN A 2 -25.62 19.66 -14.18
C ASN A 2 -25.69 18.22 -13.65
N LEU A 3 -25.73 17.24 -14.57
CA LEU A 3 -25.69 15.82 -14.23
C LEU A 3 -24.49 15.52 -13.32
N PRO A 4 -24.60 14.52 -12.41
CA PRO A 4 -23.47 14.14 -11.59
C PRO A 4 -22.32 13.70 -12.50
N ARG A 5 -21.12 14.24 -12.25
CA ARG A 5 -19.86 13.79 -12.87
C ARG A 5 -19.50 12.34 -12.53
N VAL A 6 -20.28 11.73 -11.64
CA VAL A 6 -20.09 10.41 -11.06
C VAL A 6 -21.20 9.49 -11.58
N ILE A 7 -20.84 8.29 -12.03
CA ILE A 7 -21.77 7.28 -12.57
C ILE A 7 -21.67 5.93 -11.86
N LEU A 8 -20.74 5.78 -10.92
CA LEU A 8 -20.57 4.57 -10.14
C LEU A 8 -20.04 4.90 -8.75
N VAL A 9 -20.70 4.39 -7.71
CA VAL A 9 -20.19 4.44 -6.34
C VAL A 9 -19.57 3.09 -6.01
N LEU A 10 -18.31 3.09 -5.61
CA LEU A 10 -17.56 1.90 -5.24
C LEU A 10 -17.37 1.81 -3.73
N ILE A 11 -17.47 0.58 -3.21
CA ILE A 11 -17.18 0.24 -1.81
C ILE A 11 -16.27 -0.99 -1.75
N ASP A 12 -15.33 -1.01 -0.80
CA ASP A 12 -14.48 -2.18 -0.56
C ASP A 12 -15.27 -3.26 0.21
N ALA A 13 -15.05 -4.55 -0.06
CA ALA A 13 -15.71 -5.65 0.68
C ALA A 13 -15.38 -5.66 2.18
N SER A 14 -14.22 -5.09 2.55
CA SER A 14 -13.83 -4.82 3.94
C SER A 14 -14.45 -3.54 4.52
N SER A 15 -15.37 -2.88 3.80
CA SER A 15 -15.96 -1.58 4.17
C SER A 15 -16.49 -1.57 5.59
N SER A 16 -16.15 -0.50 6.32
CA SER A 16 -16.85 -0.19 7.56
C SER A 16 -18.34 0.02 7.27
N PRO A 17 -19.23 -0.27 8.24
CA PRO A 17 -20.67 0.01 8.12
C PRO A 17 -20.96 1.46 7.70
N VAL A 18 -20.11 2.40 8.14
CA VAL A 18 -20.22 3.82 7.83
C VAL A 18 -19.95 4.10 6.35
N ALA A 19 -18.90 3.52 5.76
CA ALA A 19 -18.61 3.67 4.33
C ALA A 19 -19.71 3.09 3.44
N ASN A 20 -20.25 1.92 3.80
CA ASN A 20 -21.37 1.32 3.05
C ASN A 20 -22.67 2.14 3.19
N ALA A 21 -22.96 2.67 4.39
CA ALA A 21 -24.10 3.54 4.61
C ALA A 21 -24.00 4.82 3.77
N ALA A 22 -22.86 5.51 3.81
CA ALA A 22 -22.62 6.70 3.01
C ALA A 22 -22.75 6.42 1.51
N ALA A 23 -22.16 5.32 1.03
CA ALA A 23 -22.30 4.91 -0.37
C ALA A 23 -23.74 4.62 -0.78
N THR A 24 -24.53 4.01 0.11
CA THR A 24 -25.96 3.75 -0.13
C THR A 24 -26.75 5.04 -0.21
N VAL A 25 -26.47 5.99 0.67
CA VAL A 25 -27.09 7.33 0.67
C VAL A 25 -26.77 8.07 -0.63
N VAL A 26 -25.49 8.12 -1.02
CA VAL A 26 -25.04 8.77 -2.26
C VAL A 26 -25.69 8.12 -3.49
N SER A 27 -25.63 6.79 -3.57
CA SER A 27 -26.22 6.01 -4.67
C SER A 27 -27.72 6.27 -4.80
N THR A 28 -28.47 6.21 -3.69
CA THR A 28 -29.93 6.42 -3.68
C THR A 28 -30.29 7.84 -4.10
N LEU A 29 -29.64 8.85 -3.53
CA LEU A 29 -30.03 10.25 -3.72
C LEU A 29 -29.58 10.82 -5.06
N LEU A 30 -28.48 10.32 -5.62
CA LEU A 30 -28.00 10.73 -6.93
C LEU A 30 -28.53 9.83 -8.07
N GLY A 31 -29.22 8.74 -7.75
CA GLY A 31 -29.70 7.77 -8.75
C GLY A 31 -28.54 7.06 -9.47
N ILE A 32 -27.44 6.79 -8.76
CA ILE A 32 -26.20 6.21 -9.32
C ILE A 32 -26.05 4.77 -8.85
N GLU A 33 -25.54 3.90 -9.71
CA GLU A 33 -25.25 2.50 -9.36
C GLU A 33 -24.19 2.39 -8.23
N LYS A 34 -24.43 1.49 -7.28
CA LYS A 34 -23.45 1.11 -6.26
C LYS A 34 -22.90 -0.28 -6.57
N SER A 35 -21.58 -0.42 -6.58
CA SER A 35 -20.91 -1.70 -6.81
C SER A 35 -19.80 -1.95 -5.79
N TRP A 36 -19.48 -3.22 -5.60
CA TRP A 36 -18.38 -3.64 -4.73
C TRP A 36 -17.09 -3.69 -5.53
N LEU A 37 -15.99 -3.29 -4.90
CA LEU A 37 -14.66 -3.52 -5.44
C LEU A 37 -14.45 -5.03 -5.54
N GLN A 38 -14.30 -5.49 -6.77
CA GLN A 38 -13.78 -6.81 -7.07
C GLN A 38 -12.31 -6.83 -6.70
N THR A 39 -11.93 -7.76 -5.83
CA THR A 39 -10.53 -8.05 -5.54
C THR A 39 -9.86 -8.44 -6.86
N PRO A 40 -8.70 -7.87 -7.22
CA PRO A 40 -7.95 -8.29 -8.40
C PRO A 40 -7.42 -9.73 -8.18
N GLY A 41 -8.28 -10.72 -8.42
CA GLY A 41 -8.00 -12.14 -8.30
C GLY A 41 -8.10 -12.81 -9.66
N SER A 42 -6.94 -13.22 -10.19
CA SER A 42 -6.72 -14.26 -11.23
C SER A 42 -7.36 -14.14 -12.62
N GLU A 43 -8.50 -13.46 -12.81
CA GLU A 43 -9.21 -13.45 -14.10
C GLU A 43 -9.62 -12.02 -14.49
N GLY A 44 -8.72 -11.34 -15.21
CA GLY A 44 -9.01 -10.09 -15.90
C GLY A 44 -8.75 -8.80 -15.10
N LYS A 45 -8.39 -7.74 -15.82
CA LYS A 45 -8.33 -6.38 -15.27
C LYS A 45 -9.77 -5.87 -15.14
N VAL A 46 -10.31 -5.87 -13.92
CA VAL A 46 -11.57 -5.20 -13.65
C VAL A 46 -11.38 -3.71 -13.89
N LYS A 47 -12.03 -3.19 -14.94
CA LYS A 47 -11.93 -1.78 -15.33
C LYS A 47 -13.16 -1.06 -14.84
N TYR A 48 -13.00 -0.25 -13.80
CA TYR A 48 -14.05 0.66 -13.37
C TYR A 48 -14.14 1.85 -14.33
N PRO A 49 -15.33 2.44 -14.52
CA PRO A 49 -15.47 3.68 -15.25
C PRO A 49 -14.68 4.79 -14.56
N LYS A 50 -14.02 5.65 -15.35
CA LYS A 50 -13.26 6.80 -14.82
C LYS A 50 -14.10 7.69 -13.90
N GLN A 51 -15.39 7.83 -14.21
CA GLN A 51 -16.38 8.60 -13.46
C GLN A 51 -16.91 7.85 -12.22
N SER A 52 -16.10 6.98 -11.60
CA SER A 52 -16.43 6.33 -10.34
C SER A 52 -15.92 7.12 -9.14
N VAL A 53 -16.68 7.11 -8.04
CA VAL A 53 -16.22 7.55 -6.72
C VAL A 53 -16.10 6.35 -5.80
N LEU A 54 -14.91 6.16 -5.24
CA LEU A 54 -14.65 5.17 -4.20
C LEU A 54 -14.83 5.80 -2.82
N ILE A 55 -15.69 5.22 -1.99
CA ILE A 55 -15.90 5.67 -0.61
C ILE A 55 -15.19 4.71 0.34
N LEU A 56 -14.27 5.24 1.15
CA LEU A 56 -13.43 4.48 2.09
C LEU A 56 -13.53 5.07 3.49
N SER A 57 -13.30 4.26 4.53
CA SER A 57 -12.88 4.82 5.82
C SER A 57 -11.36 5.00 5.90
N THR A 58 -10.88 5.74 6.90
CA THR A 58 -9.45 6.00 7.10
C THR A 58 -8.60 4.72 7.13
N GLU A 59 -9.10 3.65 7.76
CA GLU A 59 -8.38 2.38 7.89
C GLU A 59 -8.18 1.67 6.55
N GLN A 60 -8.98 2.04 5.55
CA GLN A 60 -9.00 1.42 4.23
C GLN A 60 -8.16 2.19 3.20
N ILE A 61 -7.57 3.33 3.57
CA ILE A 61 -6.73 4.14 2.66
C ILE A 61 -5.58 3.31 2.07
N SER A 62 -5.04 2.36 2.84
CA SER A 62 -3.98 1.46 2.39
C SER A 62 -4.34 0.69 1.11
N ARG A 63 -5.63 0.40 0.87
CA ARG A 63 -6.13 -0.29 -0.34
C ARG A 63 -5.96 0.54 -1.61
N LEU A 64 -5.89 1.86 -1.48
CA LEU A 64 -5.86 2.77 -2.61
C LEU A 64 -4.59 2.56 -3.46
N ALA A 65 -3.45 2.25 -2.85
CA ALA A 65 -2.20 2.05 -3.58
C ALA A 65 -2.29 0.86 -4.53
N GLU A 66 -2.83 -0.27 -4.08
CA GLU A 66 -3.09 -1.43 -4.95
C GLU A 66 -4.07 -1.08 -6.08
N LEU A 67 -5.15 -0.35 -5.80
CA LEU A 67 -6.11 0.07 -6.83
C LEU A 67 -5.47 0.98 -7.89
N ARG A 68 -4.72 2.00 -7.46
CA ARG A 68 -4.01 2.92 -8.36
C ARG A 68 -2.93 2.18 -9.17
N TRP A 69 -2.24 1.23 -8.56
CA TRP A 69 -1.30 0.35 -9.26
C TRP A 69 -1.98 -0.41 -10.42
N HIS A 70 -3.19 -0.90 -10.20
CA HIS A 70 -3.98 -1.63 -11.19
C HIS A 70 -4.78 -0.73 -12.16
N GLY A 71 -4.61 0.59 -12.08
CA GLY A 71 -5.12 1.53 -13.08
C GLY A 71 -6.46 2.18 -12.71
N PHE A 72 -6.88 2.10 -11.45
CA PHE A 72 -8.02 2.88 -10.97
C PHE A 72 -7.71 4.38 -11.05
N ASP A 73 -8.45 5.13 -11.86
CA ASP A 73 -8.33 6.58 -12.02
C ASP A 73 -9.54 7.34 -11.45
N GLY A 74 -10.50 6.66 -10.84
CA GLY A 74 -11.66 7.26 -10.18
C GLY A 74 -11.31 8.19 -9.02
N ALA A 75 -12.28 8.99 -8.59
CA ALA A 75 -12.14 9.84 -7.43
C ALA A 75 -12.34 9.04 -6.13
N VAL A 76 -11.90 9.59 -5.01
CA VAL A 76 -11.95 8.93 -3.70
C VAL A 76 -12.49 9.92 -2.67
N LEU A 77 -13.48 9.47 -1.90
CA LEU A 77 -13.93 10.16 -0.69
C LEU A 77 -13.54 9.33 0.53
N VAL A 78 -12.77 9.91 1.43
CA VAL A 78 -12.40 9.28 2.69
C VAL A 78 -13.34 9.77 3.78
N LEU A 79 -13.93 8.85 4.54
CA LEU A 79 -14.73 9.15 5.71
C LEU A 79 -13.84 9.02 6.95
N GLY A 80 -13.68 10.10 7.70
CA GLY A 80 -12.82 10.11 8.88
C GLY A 80 -12.85 11.45 9.59
N SER A 81 -12.48 11.49 10.87
CA SER A 81 -12.55 12.71 11.69
C SER A 81 -11.40 13.70 11.45
N GLU A 82 -10.35 13.28 10.75
CA GLU A 82 -9.15 14.08 10.50
C GLU A 82 -9.33 15.00 9.28
N SER A 83 -8.60 16.12 9.23
CA SER A 83 -8.57 16.97 8.03
C SER A 83 -7.85 16.29 6.86
N PHE A 84 -8.13 16.73 5.64
CA PHE A 84 -7.41 16.26 4.45
C PHE A 84 -5.90 16.47 4.56
N GLU A 85 -5.45 17.60 5.11
CA GLU A 85 -4.03 17.89 5.31
C GLU A 85 -3.37 16.91 6.29
N ALA A 86 -4.02 16.62 7.41
CA ALA A 86 -3.52 15.67 8.41
C ALA A 86 -3.45 14.24 7.85
N LEU A 87 -4.49 13.82 7.13
CA LEU A 87 -4.51 12.52 6.46
C LEU A 87 -3.49 12.44 5.32
N GLY A 88 -3.32 13.50 4.55
CA GLY A 88 -2.33 13.58 3.47
C GLY A 88 -0.89 13.47 3.96
N ALA A 89 -0.59 13.98 5.16
CA ALA A 89 0.71 13.82 5.80
C ALA A 89 1.00 12.36 6.20
N LYS A 90 -0.03 11.63 6.65
CA LYS A 90 0.08 10.20 7.01
C LYS A 90 0.01 9.26 5.80
N HIS A 91 -0.73 9.66 4.77
CA HIS A 91 -1.01 8.89 3.57
C HIS A 91 -0.70 9.71 2.31
N PRO A 92 0.59 9.81 1.92
CA PRO A 92 1.03 10.64 0.80
C PRO A 92 0.36 10.31 -0.55
N ILE A 93 -0.22 9.11 -0.70
CA ILE A 93 -1.00 8.73 -1.88
C ILE A 93 -2.20 9.66 -2.14
N LEU A 94 -2.81 10.21 -1.09
CA LEU A 94 -3.95 11.14 -1.22
C LEU A 94 -3.54 12.47 -1.84
N LEU A 95 -2.26 12.82 -1.79
CA LEU A 95 -1.71 14.05 -2.36
C LEU A 95 -1.53 13.98 -3.89
N TRP A 96 -1.81 12.82 -4.50
CA TRP A 96 -1.74 12.65 -5.95
C TRP A 96 -3.07 13.03 -6.61
N GLY A 97 -3.01 13.88 -7.64
CA GLY A 97 -4.18 14.28 -8.42
C GLY A 97 -5.06 15.31 -7.69
N GLN A 98 -5.00 16.55 -8.15
CA GLN A 98 -5.78 17.66 -7.58
C GLN A 98 -7.28 17.40 -7.72
N GLY A 99 -8.02 17.54 -6.62
CA GLY A 99 -9.47 17.34 -6.57
C GLY A 99 -9.94 15.88 -6.72
N SER A 100 -9.01 14.92 -6.80
CA SER A 100 -9.34 13.50 -6.93
C SER A 100 -9.51 12.75 -5.62
N HIS A 101 -9.17 13.41 -4.52
CA HIS A 101 -9.35 12.92 -3.17
C HIS A 101 -9.91 14.05 -2.32
N ASP A 102 -10.81 13.72 -1.41
CA ASP A 102 -11.27 14.62 -0.36
C ASP A 102 -11.67 13.80 0.87
N VAL A 103 -11.89 14.48 2.00
CA VAL A 103 -12.33 13.90 3.25
C VAL A 103 -13.68 14.47 3.64
N CYS A 104 -14.63 13.60 4.00
CA CYS A 104 -15.88 13.98 4.64
C CYS A 104 -15.81 13.64 6.12
N THR A 105 -15.70 14.69 6.95
CA THR A 105 -15.57 14.55 8.40
C THR A 105 -16.87 14.20 9.10
N TYR A 106 -17.99 14.58 8.49
CA TYR A 106 -19.32 14.34 9.04
C TYR A 106 -20.23 13.72 7.98
N ALA A 107 -20.04 12.43 7.70
CA ALA A 107 -20.87 11.71 6.72
C ALA A 107 -22.39 11.75 7.01
N GLY A 108 -22.78 12.01 8.27
CA GLY A 108 -24.20 12.23 8.64
C GLY A 108 -24.77 13.58 8.22
N LYS A 109 -23.94 14.57 7.86
CA LYS A 109 -24.37 15.84 7.28
C LYS A 109 -24.55 15.64 5.79
N LEU A 110 -25.74 15.22 5.41
CA LEU A 110 -26.06 14.87 4.03
C LEU A 110 -25.65 15.95 2.98
N PRO A 111 -25.89 17.25 3.19
CA PRO A 111 -25.47 18.26 2.22
C PRO A 111 -23.95 18.29 2.00
N ASP A 112 -23.16 18.10 3.06
CA ASP A 112 -21.70 18.06 2.99
C ASP A 112 -21.25 16.82 2.21
N LEU A 113 -21.79 15.64 2.54
CA LEU A 113 -21.50 14.40 1.81
C LEU A 113 -21.77 14.53 0.31
N LEU A 114 -22.94 15.05 -0.07
CA LEU A 114 -23.31 15.21 -1.48
C LEU A 114 -22.47 16.28 -2.19
N GLN A 115 -22.20 17.40 -1.52
CA GLN A 115 -21.35 18.45 -2.07
C GLN A 115 -19.94 17.93 -2.35
N LYS A 116 -19.35 17.22 -1.39
CA LYS A 116 -18.02 16.60 -1.53
C LYS A 116 -17.96 15.63 -2.70
N VAL A 117 -18.95 14.75 -2.83
CA VAL A 117 -19.04 13.82 -3.98
C VAL A 117 -19.18 14.56 -5.31
N ALA A 118 -19.92 15.67 -5.36
CA ALA A 118 -20.12 16.45 -6.57
C ALA A 118 -18.88 17.24 -7.02
N GLU A 119 -18.06 17.69 -6.07
CA GLU A 119 -16.82 18.45 -6.31
C GLU A 119 -15.66 17.56 -6.76
N LEU A 120 -15.67 16.28 -6.37
CA LEU A 120 -14.64 15.31 -6.74
C LEU A 120 -14.53 15.12 -8.26
N VAL A 121 -13.29 15.05 -8.72
CA VAL A 121 -12.95 14.78 -10.13
C VAL A 121 -12.06 13.55 -10.26
N PRO A 122 -12.21 12.74 -11.32
CA PRO A 122 -11.29 11.63 -11.53
C PRO A 122 -9.84 12.09 -11.66
N MET A 123 -8.90 11.25 -11.22
CA MET A 123 -7.47 11.50 -11.38
C MET A 123 -7.10 11.59 -12.87
N GLU A 124 -6.23 12.55 -13.19
CA GLU A 124 -5.70 12.66 -14.55
C GLU A 124 -4.81 11.46 -14.91
N PRO A 125 -4.85 10.96 -16.15
CA PRO A 125 -4.05 9.82 -16.57
C PRO A 125 -2.54 10.01 -16.36
N GLU A 126 -2.05 11.24 -16.54
CA GLU A 126 -0.65 11.62 -16.37
C GLU A 126 -0.24 11.51 -14.89
N ASN A 127 -1.08 11.99 -13.97
CA ASN A 127 -0.87 11.85 -12.53
C ASN A 127 -0.87 10.38 -12.11
N LEU A 128 -1.80 9.57 -12.64
CA LEU A 128 -1.83 8.14 -12.35
C LEU A 128 -0.57 7.42 -12.87
N LYS A 129 -0.10 7.75 -14.09
CA LYS A 129 1.14 7.18 -14.64
C LYS A 129 2.35 7.54 -13.77
N MET A 130 2.43 8.77 -13.28
CA MET A 130 3.51 9.20 -12.38
C MET A 130 3.43 8.47 -11.04
N LEU A 131 2.24 8.40 -10.42
CA LEU A 131 2.03 7.63 -9.19
C LEU A 131 2.41 6.16 -9.36
N GLN A 132 2.04 5.53 -10.48
CA GLN A 132 2.41 4.14 -10.75
C GLN A 132 3.92 3.95 -10.89
N LYS A 133 4.68 4.95 -11.37
CA LYS A 133 6.14 4.89 -11.38
C LYS A 133 6.71 4.94 -9.96
N GLU A 134 6.17 5.81 -9.11
CA GLU A 134 6.56 5.92 -7.70
C GLU A 134 6.25 4.65 -6.91
N LEU A 135 5.06 4.09 -7.08
CA LEU A 135 4.70 2.80 -6.47
C LEU A 135 5.63 1.67 -6.97
N LYS A 136 6.11 1.74 -8.23
CA LYS A 136 7.06 0.77 -8.80
C LYS A 136 8.45 0.91 -8.20
N ALA A 137 8.81 2.08 -7.69
CA ALA A 137 10.14 2.38 -7.20
C ALA A 137 10.57 1.46 -6.06
N ALA A 138 9.69 1.18 -5.09
CA ALA A 138 9.98 0.25 -3.99
C ALA A 138 10.35 -1.15 -4.49
N ASN A 139 9.60 -1.70 -5.45
CA ASN A 139 9.93 -3.00 -6.05
C ASN A 139 11.21 -2.94 -6.89
N GLN A 140 11.44 -1.86 -7.65
CA GLN A 140 12.69 -1.70 -8.41
C GLN A 140 13.92 -1.60 -7.49
N TRP A 141 13.80 -0.84 -6.41
CA TRP A 141 14.82 -0.73 -5.37
C TRP A 141 15.11 -2.10 -4.75
N PHE A 142 14.07 -2.86 -4.41
CA PHE A 142 14.20 -4.23 -3.91
C PHE A 142 14.98 -5.14 -4.88
N GLN A 143 14.62 -5.12 -6.17
CA GLN A 143 15.30 -5.90 -7.20
C GLN A 143 16.77 -5.49 -7.39
N ARG A 144 17.11 -4.21 -7.20
CA ARG A 144 18.47 -3.68 -7.39
C ARG A 144 19.36 -3.79 -6.16
N ARG A 145 18.80 -3.73 -4.95
CA ARG A 145 19.56 -3.67 -3.69
C ARG A 145 19.50 -4.98 -2.92
N VAL A 146 18.30 -5.52 -2.70
CA VAL A 146 18.08 -6.69 -1.84
C VAL A 146 18.43 -7.97 -2.56
N ILE A 147 17.86 -8.20 -3.76
CA ILE A 147 18.05 -9.45 -4.50
C ILE A 147 19.54 -9.77 -4.78
N PRO A 148 20.39 -8.82 -5.21
CA PRO A 148 21.80 -9.10 -5.43
C PRO A 148 22.55 -9.43 -4.14
N CYS A 149 22.16 -8.82 -3.01
CA CYS A 149 22.75 -9.10 -1.71
C CYS A 149 22.41 -10.53 -1.25
N LEU A 150 21.13 -10.91 -1.31
CA LEU A 150 20.68 -12.27 -1.00
C LEU A 150 21.34 -13.31 -1.90
N ARG A 151 21.42 -13.06 -3.21
CA ARG A 151 22.09 -13.97 -4.17
C ARG A 151 23.58 -14.17 -3.88
N LYS A 152 24.27 -13.17 -3.33
CA LYS A 152 25.68 -13.32 -2.94
C LYS A 152 25.81 -14.28 -1.76
N LEU A 153 24.93 -14.14 -0.76
CA LEU A 153 24.89 -15.04 0.40
C LEU A 153 24.52 -16.47 0.00
N GLU A 154 23.56 -16.65 -0.92
CA GLU A 154 23.16 -17.99 -1.41
C GLU A 154 24.29 -18.76 -2.09
N LYS A 155 25.24 -18.05 -2.71
CA LYS A 155 26.40 -18.65 -3.37
C LYS A 155 27.51 -19.03 -2.39
N MET A 156 27.39 -18.68 -1.12
CA MET A 156 28.36 -19.07 -0.11
C MET A 156 28.32 -20.59 0.12
N PRO A 157 29.48 -21.23 0.35
CA PRO A 157 29.52 -22.65 0.66
C PRO A 157 28.79 -22.91 1.96
N GLN A 158 27.92 -23.93 1.97
CA GLN A 158 27.29 -24.43 3.19
C GLN A 158 28.39 -24.78 4.20
N ASN A 159 28.19 -24.40 5.46
CA ASN A 159 29.15 -24.55 6.56
C ASN A 159 30.45 -23.73 6.41
N GLY A 160 30.56 -22.83 5.42
CA GLY A 160 31.65 -21.86 5.32
C GLY A 160 31.42 -20.65 6.22
N ALA A 161 32.47 -19.86 6.51
CA ALA A 161 32.34 -18.64 7.29
C ALA A 161 31.48 -17.58 6.56
N TRP A 162 30.70 -16.81 7.31
CA TRP A 162 29.89 -15.72 6.74
C TRP A 162 30.75 -14.59 6.15
N ASP A 163 30.25 -13.97 5.08
CA ASP A 163 30.87 -12.80 4.47
C ASP A 163 30.46 -11.56 5.27
N ALA A 164 31.37 -11.08 6.12
CA ALA A 164 31.15 -9.91 6.96
C ALA A 164 30.73 -8.66 6.17
N LYS A 165 31.22 -8.49 4.93
CA LYS A 165 30.85 -7.34 4.08
C LYS A 165 29.42 -7.49 3.56
N ALA A 166 28.99 -8.70 3.23
CA ALA A 166 27.62 -8.98 2.83
C ALA A 166 26.65 -8.78 4.01
N LEU A 167 27.00 -9.23 5.22
CA LEU A 167 26.21 -8.99 6.43
C LEU A 167 26.08 -7.50 6.78
N ALA A 168 27.17 -6.73 6.71
CA ALA A 168 27.12 -5.28 6.92
C ALA A 168 26.25 -4.56 5.86
N SER A 169 26.28 -5.05 4.61
CA SER A 169 25.41 -4.53 3.55
C SER A 169 23.93 -4.83 3.83
N LEU A 170 23.61 -6.02 4.33
CA LEU A 170 22.26 -6.39 4.75
C LEU A 170 21.76 -5.51 5.90
N ALA A 171 22.58 -5.32 6.94
CA ALA A 171 22.22 -4.46 8.06
C ALA A 171 21.89 -3.02 7.59
N THR A 172 22.71 -2.48 6.68
CA THR A 172 22.45 -1.17 6.07
C THR A 172 21.13 -1.13 5.30
N ILE A 173 20.83 -2.18 4.52
CA ILE A 173 19.56 -2.32 3.79
C ILE A 173 18.39 -2.32 4.77
N ILE A 174 18.46 -3.11 5.84
CA ILE A 174 17.39 -3.27 6.83
C ILE A 174 17.12 -1.94 7.56
N GLU A 175 18.16 -1.20 7.94
CA GLU A 175 18.00 0.13 8.54
C GLU A 175 17.32 1.12 7.59
N GLN A 176 17.67 1.11 6.30
CA GLN A 176 16.97 1.93 5.30
C GLN A 176 15.49 1.56 5.19
N LEU A 177 15.17 0.26 5.23
CA LEU A 177 13.77 -0.18 5.22
C LEU A 177 13.02 0.33 6.45
N ARG A 178 13.62 0.21 7.64
CA ARG A 178 13.02 0.68 8.89
C ARG A 178 12.75 2.18 8.87
N ALA A 179 13.67 2.98 8.33
CA ALA A 179 13.54 4.42 8.26
C ALA A 179 12.44 4.87 7.28
N HIS A 180 12.28 4.16 6.16
CA HIS A 180 11.39 4.60 5.07
C HIS A 180 10.05 3.87 5.02
N THR A 181 9.92 2.73 5.69
CA THR A 181 8.70 1.91 5.73
C THR A 181 8.37 1.42 7.15
N PRO A 182 8.21 2.33 8.11
CA PRO A 182 7.96 1.96 9.50
C PRO A 182 6.69 1.12 9.68
N VAL A 183 5.59 1.40 8.99
CA VAL A 183 4.33 0.66 9.12
C VAL A 183 4.51 -0.79 8.68
N ALA A 184 5.11 -1.04 7.52
CA ALA A 184 5.43 -2.40 7.05
C ALA A 184 6.40 -3.11 8.00
N CYS A 185 7.40 -2.42 8.55
CA CYS A 185 8.34 -3.01 9.51
C CYS A 185 7.68 -3.44 10.84
N HIS A 186 6.59 -2.78 11.25
CA HIS A 186 5.80 -3.13 12.44
C HIS A 186 4.68 -4.14 12.17
N ALA A 187 4.43 -4.49 10.90
CA ALA A 187 3.44 -5.49 10.56
C ALA A 187 3.86 -6.87 11.09
N VAL A 188 2.91 -7.54 11.74
CA VAL A 188 3.10 -8.91 12.25
C VAL A 188 2.87 -9.90 11.12
N VAL A 189 3.86 -10.74 10.87
CA VAL A 189 3.83 -11.77 9.82
C VAL A 189 4.38 -13.10 10.37
N GLU A 190 3.83 -14.20 9.87
CA GLU A 190 4.37 -15.53 10.12
C GLU A 190 5.46 -15.86 9.10
N VAL A 191 6.65 -16.24 9.57
CA VAL A 191 7.79 -16.69 8.75
C VAL A 191 8.39 -17.91 9.45
N GLY A 192 8.58 -19.01 8.72
CA GLY A 192 9.13 -20.25 9.30
C GLY A 192 8.36 -20.80 10.51
N GLY A 193 7.05 -20.58 10.58
CA GLY A 193 6.20 -21.02 11.70
C GLY A 193 6.26 -20.11 12.95
N TYR A 194 6.93 -18.95 12.86
CA TYR A 194 7.02 -17.98 13.94
C TYR A 194 6.35 -16.66 13.55
N SER A 195 5.43 -16.17 14.39
CA SER A 195 4.72 -14.91 14.18
C SER A 195 5.37 -13.78 14.97
N ALA A 196 5.86 -12.76 14.26
CA ALA A 196 6.52 -11.60 14.84
C ALA A 196 6.47 -10.41 13.87
N GLN A 197 6.89 -9.24 14.35
CA GLN A 197 7.04 -8.07 13.49
C GLN A 197 8.17 -8.29 12.47
N ILE A 198 8.03 -7.73 11.27
CA ILE A 198 9.08 -7.81 10.23
C ILE A 198 10.44 -7.34 10.76
N GLN A 199 10.48 -6.24 11.51
CA GLN A 199 11.74 -5.76 12.11
C GLN A 199 12.38 -6.76 13.07
N GLN A 200 11.57 -7.50 13.84
CA GLN A 200 12.06 -8.50 14.79
C GLN A 200 12.63 -9.71 14.04
N HIS A 201 11.96 -10.16 12.98
CA HIS A 201 12.49 -11.21 12.09
C HIS A 201 13.85 -10.83 11.52
N PHE A 202 14.00 -9.60 11.01
CA PHE A 202 15.28 -9.12 10.50
C PHE A 202 16.36 -9.09 11.58
N GLN A 203 16.04 -8.57 12.77
CA GLN A 203 16.98 -8.50 13.88
C GLN A 203 17.48 -9.90 14.29
N ILE A 204 16.56 -10.83 14.54
CA ILE A 204 16.88 -12.20 14.97
C ILE A 204 17.75 -12.90 13.92
N LEU A 205 17.39 -12.82 12.65
CA LEU A 205 18.14 -13.49 11.58
C LEU A 205 19.54 -12.88 11.41
N LEU A 206 19.68 -11.55 11.47
CA LEU A 206 21.00 -10.90 11.41
C LEU A 206 21.88 -11.28 12.61
N GLU A 207 21.33 -11.32 13.82
CA GLU A 207 22.06 -11.72 15.02
C GLU A 207 22.52 -13.18 14.91
N GLN A 208 21.62 -14.08 14.51
CA GLN A 208 21.95 -15.50 14.31
C GLN A 208 23.03 -15.70 13.24
N MET A 209 22.97 -14.98 12.12
CA MET A 209 23.99 -15.04 11.07
C MET A 209 25.32 -14.44 11.54
N SER A 210 25.31 -13.40 12.37
CA SER A 210 26.53 -12.74 12.84
C SER A 210 27.25 -13.52 13.93
N GLN A 211 26.51 -14.29 14.73
CA GLN A 211 27.05 -15.11 15.83
C GLN A 211 27.38 -16.54 15.42
N ALA A 212 26.83 -17.03 14.29
CA ALA A 212 27.11 -18.37 13.81
C ALA A 212 28.52 -18.47 13.20
N ASP A 213 29.29 -19.47 13.61
CA ASP A 213 30.61 -19.77 13.04
C ASP A 213 30.54 -20.19 11.57
N THR A 214 29.36 -20.69 11.13
CA THR A 214 29.19 -21.25 9.80
C THR A 214 27.86 -20.87 9.17
N CYS A 215 27.86 -20.82 7.84
CA CYS A 215 26.73 -20.45 7.01
C CYS A 215 25.66 -21.54 6.97
N ASP A 216 24.45 -21.21 7.43
CA ASP A 216 23.24 -22.01 7.28
C ASP A 216 22.31 -21.41 6.22
N ARG A 217 22.05 -22.17 5.15
CA ARG A 217 21.11 -21.79 4.10
C ARG A 217 19.69 -21.56 4.60
N THR A 218 19.28 -22.18 5.71
CA THR A 218 17.95 -21.97 6.29
C THR A 218 17.73 -20.49 6.63
N GLN A 219 18.75 -19.82 7.19
CA GLN A 219 18.67 -18.41 7.54
C GLN A 219 18.48 -17.52 6.30
N ILE A 220 19.12 -17.86 5.18
CA ILE A 220 18.99 -17.13 3.92
C ILE A 220 17.60 -17.30 3.32
N VAL A 221 17.03 -18.51 3.39
CA VAL A 221 15.67 -18.80 2.94
C VAL A 221 14.64 -17.99 3.76
N LEU A 222 14.77 -18.01 5.09
CA LEU A 222 13.91 -17.22 5.97
C LEU A 222 14.04 -15.73 5.68
N LEU A 223 15.26 -15.22 5.55
CA LEU A 223 15.50 -13.80 5.25
C LEU A 223 14.85 -13.38 3.93
N ARG A 224 14.95 -14.23 2.90
CA ARG A 224 14.27 -14.01 1.61
C ARG A 224 12.74 -13.96 1.77
N GLU A 225 12.17 -14.80 2.61
CA GLU A 225 10.74 -14.78 2.91
C GLU A 225 10.32 -13.47 3.61
N VAL A 226 11.06 -13.05 4.64
CA VAL A 226 10.79 -11.77 5.34
C VAL A 226 10.81 -10.59 4.37
N PHE A 227 11.86 -10.52 3.52
CA PHE A 227 12.02 -9.50 2.50
C PHE A 227 10.87 -9.51 1.46
N ALA A 228 10.37 -10.68 1.08
CA ALA A 228 9.23 -10.79 0.17
C ALA A 228 7.94 -10.27 0.83
N LYS A 229 7.66 -10.65 2.09
CA LYS A 229 6.49 -10.17 2.83
C LYS A 229 6.55 -8.66 3.04
N TRP A 230 7.71 -8.11 3.40
CA TRP A 230 7.94 -6.67 3.47
C TRP A 230 7.59 -5.98 2.15
N ARG A 231 8.15 -6.45 1.03
CA ARG A 231 7.90 -5.88 -0.30
C ARG A 231 6.40 -5.87 -0.62
N ASP A 232 5.72 -6.99 -0.38
CA ASP A 232 4.32 -7.13 -0.72
C ASP A 232 3.44 -6.18 0.11
N LEU A 233 3.77 -5.97 1.39
CA LEU A 233 3.09 -5.00 2.24
C LEU A 233 3.34 -3.56 1.79
N VAL A 234 4.59 -3.20 1.51
CA VAL A 234 4.96 -1.85 1.06
C VAL A 234 4.27 -1.50 -0.26
N VAL A 235 4.30 -2.41 -1.23
CA VAL A 235 3.65 -2.21 -2.53
C VAL A 235 2.12 -2.09 -2.36
N LYS A 236 1.52 -2.96 -1.54
CA LYS A 236 0.07 -2.92 -1.29
C LYS A 236 -0.38 -1.64 -0.60
N ALA A 237 0.39 -1.17 0.39
CA ALA A 237 0.05 0.02 1.17
C ALA A 237 0.50 1.33 0.48
N GLY A 238 1.39 1.26 -0.51
CA GLY A 238 2.04 2.44 -1.09
C GLY A 238 2.91 3.18 -0.08
N GLU A 239 3.49 2.47 0.88
CA GLU A 239 4.36 3.06 1.89
C GLU A 239 5.73 3.43 1.28
N GLY A 240 6.39 4.45 1.84
CA GLY A 240 7.69 4.89 1.36
C GLY A 240 7.65 5.51 -0.04
N LEU A 241 6.47 5.99 -0.48
CA LEU A 241 6.33 6.85 -1.65
C LEU A 241 7.38 7.97 -1.59
N ARG A 242 8.11 8.18 -2.70
CA ARG A 242 9.25 9.11 -2.85
C ARG A 242 10.56 8.69 -2.15
N ALA A 243 10.55 7.76 -1.21
CA ALA A 243 11.75 7.36 -0.47
C ALA A 243 12.65 6.39 -1.26
N PHE A 244 12.08 5.68 -2.24
CA PHE A 244 12.78 4.66 -3.04
C PHE A 244 12.99 5.07 -4.51
N SER A 245 12.55 6.28 -4.87
CA SER A 245 12.50 6.85 -6.22
C SER A 245 13.85 7.33 -6.72
#